data_AF-A0A968I7K1-F1
#
_entry.id   AF-A0A968I7K1-F1
#
_cell.length_a   1.000
_cell.length_b   1.000
_cell.length_c   1.000
_cell.angle_alpha   90.00
_cell.angle_beta   90.00
_cell.angle_gamma   90.00
#
_symmetry.space_group_name_H-M   'P 1'
#
loop_
_entity.id
_entity.type
_entity.pdbx_description
1 polymer ?
#
loop_
_entity_poly.entity_id
_entity_poly.type
_entity_poly.pdbx_seq_one_letter_code
_entity_poly.pdbx_strand_id
1 'polypeptide(L)'
;MNTLIVTCPECGEDLEISPSEWLEFQVGDVLICDSCGTELEVVSTDPPEFEALAALTVCPKCDTEFELSDDDLERGNATCPNCQFAFKLEFDEP
;
A
#
# COMPACT_ATOMS: atom_id res chain seq x y z
N MET A 1 0.65 28.61 -6.97
CA MET A 1 0.96 27.20 -7.29
C MET A 1 0.97 26.50 -5.95
N ASN A 2 -0.09 25.76 -5.64
CA ASN A 2 -0.23 25.03 -4.38
C ASN A 2 0.00 23.55 -4.67
N THR A 3 1.27 23.16 -4.79
CA THR A 3 1.66 21.75 -4.81
C THR A 3 1.43 21.19 -3.42
N LEU A 4 0.71 20.07 -3.35
CA LEU A 4 0.57 19.34 -2.11
C LEU A 4 1.82 18.48 -1.92
N ILE A 5 2.50 18.65 -0.80
CA ILE A 5 3.65 17.83 -0.42
C ILE A 5 3.18 16.89 0.67
N VAL A 6 3.24 15.60 0.38
CA VAL A 6 2.85 14.54 1.30
C VAL A 6 4.04 13.63 1.52
N THR A 7 4.26 13.13 2.72
CA THR A 7 5.32 12.14 2.95
C THR A 7 4.72 10.74 2.80
N CYS A 8 5.31 9.91 1.95
CA CYS A 8 4.90 8.52 1.82
C CYS A 8 5.09 7.80 3.17
N PRO A 9 4.06 7.15 3.73
CA PRO A 9 4.18 6.45 5.01
C PRO A 9 5.11 5.22 4.94
N GLU A 10 5.27 4.60 3.77
CA GLU A 10 6.11 3.41 3.60
C GLU A 10 7.60 3.74 3.45
N CYS A 11 7.97 4.57 2.46
CA CYS A 11 9.38 4.87 2.18
C CYS A 11 9.88 6.16 2.85
N GLY A 12 8.98 7.02 3.33
CA GLY A 12 9.33 8.31 3.93
C GLY A 12 9.72 9.40 2.91
N GLU A 13 9.52 9.16 1.61
CA GLU A 13 9.85 10.13 0.56
C GLU A 13 8.74 11.16 0.34
N ASP A 14 9.10 12.39 -0.04
CA ASP A 14 8.14 13.45 -0.36
C ASP A 14 7.51 13.28 -1.74
N LEU A 15 6.20 13.14 -1.77
CA LEU A 15 5.34 13.09 -2.94
C LEU A 15 4.86 14.50 -3.27
N GLU A 16 5.26 15.00 -4.44
CA GLU A 16 4.81 16.28 -4.98
C GLU A 16 3.59 16.07 -5.89
N ILE A 17 2.40 16.44 -5.40
CA ILE A 17 1.15 16.27 -6.14
C ILE A 17 0.65 17.62 -6.64
N SER A 18 0.37 17.70 -7.95
CA SER A 18 -0.10 18.93 -8.58
C SER A 18 -1.48 19.34 -8.07
N PRO A 19 -1.79 20.65 -7.96
CA PRO A 19 -3.12 21.13 -7.55
C PRO A 19 -4.25 20.62 -8.41
N SER A 20 -4.03 20.40 -9.71
CA SER A 20 -5.04 19.81 -10.57
C SER A 20 -5.39 18.38 -10.18
N GLU A 21 -4.44 17.59 -9.68
CA GLU A 21 -4.68 16.19 -9.31
C GLU A 21 -5.30 16.10 -7.91
N TRP A 22 -4.69 16.68 -6.88
CA TRP A 22 -5.18 16.50 -5.51
C TRP A 22 -6.51 17.23 -5.22
N LEU A 23 -6.87 18.24 -6.02
CA LEU A 23 -8.21 18.85 -5.95
C LEU A 23 -9.30 17.97 -6.57
N GLU A 24 -8.93 17.02 -7.43
CA GLU A 24 -9.86 16.06 -8.03
C GLU A 24 -9.92 14.74 -7.25
N PHE A 25 -8.97 14.48 -6.35
CA PHE A 25 -8.97 13.31 -5.48
C PHE A 25 -10.21 13.25 -4.58
N GLN A 26 -10.66 12.01 -4.38
CA GLN A 26 -11.78 11.67 -3.54
C GLN A 26 -11.34 10.57 -2.58
N VAL A 27 -12.04 10.45 -1.45
CA VAL A 27 -11.79 9.33 -0.53
C VAL A 27 -12.03 8.01 -1.26
N GLY A 28 -11.08 7.08 -1.13
CA GLY A 28 -11.03 5.80 -1.85
C GLY A 28 -10.32 5.84 -3.20
N ASP A 29 -9.79 7.00 -3.63
CA ASP A 29 -8.90 7.06 -4.78
C ASP A 29 -7.54 6.43 -4.43
N VAL A 30 -6.89 5.78 -5.40
CA VAL A 30 -5.61 5.08 -5.20
C VAL A 30 -4.56 5.69 -6.09
N LEU A 31 -3.44 6.10 -5.49
CA LEU A 31 -2.27 6.62 -6.19
C LEU A 31 -1.07 5.71 -5.91
N ILE A 32 -0.12 5.67 -6.83
CA ILE A 32 1.09 4.87 -6.70
C ILE A 32 2.25 5.81 -6.38
N CYS A 33 3.00 5.54 -5.32
CA CYS A 33 4.22 6.27 -5.03
C CYS A 33 5.26 5.99 -6.12
N ASP A 34 5.76 7.02 -6.81
CA ASP A 34 6.76 6.85 -7.88
C ASP A 34 8.12 6.34 -7.36
N SER A 35 8.39 6.54 -6.06
CA SER A 35 9.65 6.12 -5.42
C SER A 35 9.67 4.63 -5.05
N CYS A 36 8.68 4.17 -4.28
CA CYS A 36 8.64 2.78 -3.81
C CYS A 36 7.65 1.89 -4.57
N GLY A 37 6.73 2.46 -5.34
CA GLY A 37 5.67 1.69 -6.01
C GLY A 37 4.50 1.31 -5.11
N THR A 38 4.50 1.74 -3.84
CA THR A 38 3.38 1.48 -2.92
C THR A 38 2.10 2.13 -3.42
N GLU A 39 1.02 1.37 -3.42
CA GLU A 39 -0.34 1.86 -3.61
C GLU A 39 -0.81 2.56 -2.32
N LEU A 40 -1.13 3.85 -2.41
CA LEU A 40 -1.64 4.68 -1.34
C LEU A 40 -3.11 5.00 -1.62
N GLU A 41 -3.99 4.72 -0.67
CA GLU A 41 -5.39 5.11 -0.73
C GLU A 41 -5.60 6.48 -0.05
N VAL A 42 -6.40 7.33 -0.68
CA VAL A 42 -6.85 8.60 -0.10
C VAL A 42 -7.92 8.32 0.94
N VAL A 43 -7.60 8.52 2.22
CA VAL A 43 -8.55 8.29 3.32
C VAL A 43 -9.22 9.58 3.81
N SER A 44 -8.61 10.75 3.53
CA SER A 44 -9.22 12.06 3.76
C SER A 44 -8.71 13.10 2.76
N THR A 45 -9.54 14.10 2.44
CA THR A 45 -9.20 15.19 1.52
C THR A 45 -9.14 16.57 2.18
N ASP A 46 -9.64 16.70 3.42
CA ASP A 46 -9.61 17.94 4.21
C ASP A 46 -9.45 17.61 5.71
N PRO A 47 -8.20 17.47 6.22
CA PRO A 47 -6.92 17.56 5.51
C PRO A 47 -6.63 16.34 4.61
N PRO A 48 -5.77 16.49 3.59
CA PRO A 48 -5.36 15.37 2.75
C PRO A 48 -4.55 14.35 3.55
N GLU A 49 -5.05 13.12 3.63
CA GLU A 49 -4.47 12.02 4.39
C GLU A 49 -4.51 10.75 3.54
N PHE A 50 -3.43 9.97 3.60
CA PHE A 50 -3.21 8.81 2.74
C PHE A 50 -2.73 7.63 3.58
N GLU A 51 -3.22 6.44 3.28
CA GLU A 51 -2.80 5.18 3.91
C GLU A 51 -2.27 4.20 2.88
N ALA A 52 -1.22 3.45 3.22
CA ALA A 52 -0.69 2.42 2.34
C ALA A 52 -1.63 1.22 2.27
N LEU A 53 -2.00 0.84 1.05
CA LEU A 53 -2.71 -0.40 0.80
C LEU A 53 -1.71 -1.55 0.88
N ALA A 54 -1.61 -2.16 2.06
CA ALA A 54 -0.86 -3.38 2.23
C ALA A 54 -1.60 -4.55 1.56
N ALA A 55 -0.86 -5.39 0.85
CA ALA A 55 -1.40 -6.64 0.33
C ALA A 55 -1.64 -7.60 1.50
N LEU A 56 -2.90 -7.72 1.94
CA LEU A 56 -3.29 -8.63 3.01
C LEU A 56 -3.39 -10.07 2.51
N THR A 57 -2.91 -11.01 3.33
CA THR A 57 -3.12 -12.44 3.09
C THR A 57 -3.49 -13.16 4.38
N VAL A 58 -4.09 -14.34 4.24
CA VAL A 58 -4.47 -15.20 5.37
C VAL A 58 -3.60 -16.44 5.35
N CYS A 59 -2.96 -16.75 6.49
CA CYS A 59 -2.15 -17.95 6.60
C CYS A 59 -3.03 -19.22 6.52
N PRO A 60 -2.80 -20.13 5.57
CA PRO A 60 -3.62 -21.34 5.39
C PRO A 60 -3.50 -22.36 6.54
N LYS A 61 -2.55 -22.17 7.46
CA LYS A 61 -2.28 -23.10 8.56
C LYS A 61 -2.92 -22.67 9.87
N CYS A 62 -2.87 -21.38 10.18
CA CYS A 62 -3.31 -20.83 11.46
C CYS A 62 -4.40 -19.76 11.32
N ASP A 63 -4.89 -19.52 10.09
CA ASP A 63 -5.98 -18.59 9.78
C ASP A 63 -5.71 -17.16 10.27
N THR A 64 -4.43 -16.80 10.36
CA THR A 64 -4.00 -15.47 10.79
C THR A 64 -3.88 -14.59 9.57
N GLU A 65 -4.60 -13.48 9.57
CA GLU A 65 -4.45 -12.40 8.60
C GLU A 65 -3.20 -11.57 8.93
N PHE A 66 -2.41 -11.26 7.92
CA PHE A 66 -1.20 -10.44 8.05
C PHE A 66 -0.89 -9.72 6.74
N GLU A 67 -0.15 -8.62 6.86
CA GLU A 67 0.32 -7.81 5.75
C GLU A 67 1.55 -8.44 5.11
N LEU A 68 1.56 -8.48 3.78
CA LEU A 68 2.69 -8.90 2.99
C LEU A 68 3.64 -7.72 2.78
N SER A 69 4.93 -7.98 2.93
CA SER A 69 5.95 -7.01 2.53
C SER A 69 6.17 -7.07 1.02
N ASP A 70 6.76 -6.02 0.44
CA ASP A 70 7.14 -6.02 -0.98
C ASP A 70 8.05 -7.21 -1.35
N ASP A 71 8.99 -7.60 -0.47
CA ASP A 71 9.84 -8.78 -0.69
C ASP A 71 9.01 -10.08 -0.78
N ASP A 72 7.94 -10.22 0.01
CA ASP A 72 7.07 -11.40 -0.05
C ASP A 72 6.31 -11.45 -1.38
N LEU A 73 5.85 -10.29 -1.86
CA LEU A 73 5.17 -10.12 -3.15
C LEU A 73 6.10 -10.41 -4.33
N GLU A 74 7.29 -9.78 -4.35
CA GLU A 74 8.30 -9.99 -5.39
C GLU A 74 8.74 -11.44 -5.48
N ARG A 75 8.85 -12.13 -4.33
CA ARG A 75 9.26 -13.53 -4.28
C ARG A 75 8.09 -14.49 -4.43
N GLY A 76 6.85 -13.99 -4.41
CA GLY A 76 5.63 -14.78 -4.44
C GLY A 76 5.52 -15.81 -3.32
N ASN A 77 6.16 -15.58 -2.18
CA ASN A 77 6.04 -16.44 -1.00
C ASN A 77 6.10 -15.60 0.25
N ALA A 78 5.29 -15.99 1.24
CA ALA A 78 5.17 -15.28 2.49
C ALA A 78 5.41 -16.21 3.67
N THR A 79 6.04 -15.70 4.72
CA THR A 79 6.23 -16.44 5.97
C THR A 79 5.31 -15.88 7.04
N CYS A 80 4.35 -16.68 7.49
CA CYS A 80 3.41 -16.24 8.51
C CYS A 80 4.16 -15.90 9.83
N PRO A 81 4.04 -14.69 10.37
CA PRO A 81 4.73 -14.28 11.60
C PRO A 81 4.21 -14.99 12.85
N ASN A 82 2.97 -15.49 12.83
CA ASN A 82 2.35 -16.16 13.98
C ASN A 82 2.78 -17.63 14.12
N CYS A 83 2.85 -18.38 13.01
CA CYS A 83 3.15 -19.82 13.05
C CYS A 83 4.43 -20.22 12.30
N GLN A 84 5.16 -19.25 11.74
CA GLN A 84 6.39 -19.43 10.96
C GLN A 84 6.25 -20.38 9.76
N PHE A 85 5.03 -20.52 9.24
CA PHE A 85 4.77 -21.33 8.06
C PHE A 85 5.02 -20.49 6.79
N ALA A 86 5.98 -20.94 5.98
CA ALA A 86 6.22 -20.37 4.66
C ALA A 86 5.27 -21.01 3.64
N PHE A 87 4.56 -20.20 2.87
CA PHE A 87 3.66 -20.64 1.82
C PHE A 87 3.81 -19.78 0.57
N LYS A 88 3.39 -20.32 -0.57
CA LYS A 88 3.42 -19.60 -1.84
C LYS A 88 2.18 -18.74 -1.96
N LEU A 89 2.34 -17.50 -2.41
CA LEU A 89 1.24 -16.62 -2.75
C LEU A 89 0.70 -17.04 -4.12
N GLU A 90 -0.60 -17.31 -4.16
CA GLU A 90 -1.33 -17.56 -5.40
C GLU A 90 -2.08 -16.26 -5.72
N PHE A 91 -1.54 -15.49 -6.67
CA PHE A 91 -2.23 -14.34 -7.23
C PHE A 91 -3.18 -14.88 -8.30
N ASP A 92 -4.49 -14.78 -8.08
CA ASP A 92 -5.47 -15.12 -9.10
C ASP A 92 -5.37 -14.05 -10.19
N GLU A 93 -4.80 -14.42 -11.35
CA GLU A 93 -4.77 -13.53 -12.51
C GLU A 93 -6.23 -13.29 -12.96
N PRO A 94 -6.71 -12.04 -13.05
CA PRO A 94 -8.10 -11.73 -13.39
C PRO A 94 -8.50 -12.09 -14.84
#